data_AF-A0A7C6EEC9-F1
#
_entry.id   AF-A0A7C6EEC9-F1
#
_cell.length_a   1.000
_cell.length_b   1.000
_cell.length_c   1.000
_cell.angle_alpha   90.00
_cell.angle_beta   90.00
_cell.angle_gamma   90.00
#
_symmetry.space_group_name_H-M   'P 1'
#
loop_
_entity.id
_entity.type
_entity.pdbx_description
1 polymer ?
#
loop_
_entity_poly.entity_id
_entity_poly.type
_entity_poly.pdbx_seq_one_letter_code
_entity_poly.pdbx_strand_id
1 'polypeptide(L)'
;MKNNLNELTPKKIVEFLDKYIVGQTQAKKAIAIALRSRYRRSKLPDDIKEDVIPKNILMIGPTGVGKTEIAKRVAKIVNAPFVKVEATKFTEIGYVGRDVESIIRDLASVGYETAKTQELEKVYPQAEKIAMSRILDI
;
A
#
# COMPACT_ATOMS: atom_id res chain seq x y z
N MET A 1 -8.51 0.74 13.03
CA MET A 1 -8.27 2.19 12.98
C MET A 1 -8.17 2.60 11.52
N LYS A 2 -9.19 3.29 10.98
CA LYS A 2 -9.10 3.92 9.65
C LYS A 2 -8.17 5.13 9.81
N ASN A 3 -6.89 4.98 9.48
CA ASN A 3 -5.97 6.11 9.53
C ASN A 3 -6.35 7.09 8.43
N ASN A 4 -6.89 8.24 8.82
CA ASN A 4 -7.17 9.31 7.90
C ASN A 4 -5.83 9.80 7.33
N LEU A 5 -5.58 9.64 6.03
CA LEU A 5 -4.34 10.07 5.35
C LEU A 5 -4.03 11.56 5.62
N ASN A 6 -5.08 12.36 5.86
CA ASN A 6 -4.99 13.77 6.22
C ASN A 6 -4.13 14.01 7.49
N GLU A 7 -4.16 13.08 8.45
CA GLU A 7 -3.45 13.18 9.72
C GLU A 7 -2.03 12.60 9.70
N LEU A 8 -1.63 11.91 8.62
CA LEU A 8 -0.30 11.33 8.52
C LEU A 8 0.73 12.42 8.20
N THR A 9 1.23 13.06 9.25
CA THR A 9 2.40 13.93 9.18
C THR A 9 3.68 13.08 9.05
N PRO A 10 4.78 13.63 8.49
CA PRO A 10 6.03 12.89 8.43
C PRO A 10 6.50 12.36 9.79
N LYS A 11 6.29 13.11 10.87
CA LYS A 11 6.61 12.67 12.24
C LYS A 11 5.81 11.42 12.65
N LYS A 12 4.49 11.44 12.47
CA LYS A 12 3.61 10.29 12.77
C LYS A 12 3.95 9.05 11.94
N ILE A 13 4.36 9.25 10.68
CA ILE A 13 4.80 8.13 9.82
C ILE A 13 6.10 7.52 10.38
N VAL A 14 7.07 8.35 10.76
CA VAL A 14 8.33 7.86 11.36
C VAL A 14 8.03 7.13 12.68
N GLU A 15 7.22 7.70 13.56
CA GLU A 15 6.80 7.08 14.83
C GLU A 15 6.10 5.73 14.63
N PHE A 16 5.27 5.59 13.59
CA PHE A 16 4.69 4.30 13.24
C PHE A 16 5.77 3.31 12.81
N LEU A 17 6.69 3.72 11.94
CA LEU A 17 7.77 2.86 11.45
C LEU A 17 8.73 2.46 12.57
N ASP A 18 8.95 3.32 13.57
CA ASP A 18 9.77 3.03 14.75
C ASP A 18 9.26 1.83 15.56
N LYS A 19 7.94 1.55 15.53
CA LYS A 19 7.35 0.37 16.21
C LYS A 19 7.78 -0.96 15.61
N TYR A 20 8.29 -0.96 14.37
CA TYR A 20 8.60 -2.18 13.62
C TYR A 20 10.04 -2.22 13.11
N ILE A 21 10.69 -1.06 12.93
CA ILE A 21 12.00 -0.93 12.33
C ILE A 21 12.91 -0.15 13.29
N VAL A 22 13.87 -0.86 13.89
CA VAL A 22 14.90 -0.28 14.75
C VAL A 22 16.00 0.36 13.89
N GLY A 23 16.50 1.54 14.28
CA GLY A 23 17.54 2.26 13.52
C GLY A 23 17.02 2.86 12.21
N GLN A 24 17.82 2.94 11.15
CA GLN A 24 17.39 3.38 9.79
C GLN A 24 16.68 4.75 9.74
N THR A 25 17.07 5.69 10.61
CA THR A 25 16.41 7.00 10.76
C THR A 25 16.32 7.80 9.46
N GLN A 26 17.38 7.77 8.63
CA GLN A 26 17.39 8.47 7.35
C GLN A 26 16.38 7.90 6.36
N ALA A 27 16.31 6.57 6.23
CA ALA A 27 15.36 5.89 5.35
C ALA A 27 13.91 6.18 5.77
N LYS A 28 13.60 6.07 7.08
CA LYS A 28 12.27 6.38 7.61
C LYS A 28 11.86 7.82 7.32
N LYS A 29 12.75 8.80 7.51
CA LYS A 29 12.50 10.21 7.18
C LYS A 29 12.26 10.43 5.70
N ALA A 30 13.11 9.87 4.82
CA ALA A 30 12.97 10.02 3.38
C ALA A 30 11.62 9.49 2.87
N ILE A 31 11.21 8.33 3.37
CA ILE A 31 9.93 7.70 3.04
C ILE A 31 8.75 8.53 3.56
N ALA A 32 8.83 9.01 4.79
CA ALA A 32 7.79 9.85 5.37
C ALA A 32 7.57 11.14 4.56
N ILE A 33 8.66 11.75 4.07
CA ILE A 33 8.60 12.92 3.18
C ILE A 33 7.98 12.54 1.84
N ALA A 34 8.39 11.43 1.22
CA ALA A 34 7.85 10.98 -0.06
C ALA A 34 6.35 10.72 0.00
N LEU A 35 5.86 10.04 1.06
CA LEU A 35 4.44 9.80 1.29
C LEU A 35 3.66 11.10 1.49
N ARG A 36 4.19 12.03 2.29
CA ARG A 36 3.56 13.34 2.48
C ARG A 36 3.51 14.14 1.18
N SER A 37 4.56 14.08 0.37
CA SER A 37 4.60 14.70 -0.95
C SER A 37 3.53 14.11 -1.87
N ARG A 38 3.33 12.79 -1.86
CA ARG A 38 2.29 12.11 -2.65
C ARG A 38 0.89 12.54 -2.22
N TYR A 39 0.64 12.65 -0.92
CA TYR A 39 -0.62 13.16 -0.40
C TYR A 39 -0.85 14.62 -0.80
N ARG A 40 0.16 15.49 -0.69
CA ARG A 40 0.05 16.89 -1.14
C ARG A 40 -0.25 16.99 -2.63
N ARG A 41 0.41 16.17 -3.46
CA ARG A 41 0.14 16.07 -4.89
C ARG A 41 -1.33 15.72 -5.18
N SER A 42 -1.94 14.80 -4.42
CA SER A 42 -3.36 14.46 -4.61
C SER A 42 -4.35 15.58 -4.25
N LYS A 43 -3.88 16.66 -3.63
CA LYS A 43 -4.67 17.84 -3.28
C LYS A 43 -4.44 19.02 -4.22
N LEU A 44 -3.51 18.89 -5.18
CA LEU A 44 -3.30 19.92 -6.19
C LEU A 44 -4.41 19.85 -7.24
N PRO A 45 -4.79 21.00 -7.83
CA PRO A 45 -5.63 21.03 -9.02
C PRO A 45 -4.92 20.32 -10.19
N ASP A 46 -5.70 19.79 -11.13
CA ASP A 46 -5.20 18.84 -12.13
C ASP A 46 -4.18 19.46 -13.10
N ASP A 47 -4.29 20.75 -13.39
CA ASP A 47 -3.33 21.54 -14.19
C ASP A 47 -1.91 21.52 -13.61
N ILE A 48 -1.78 21.68 -12.29
CA ILE A 48 -0.46 21.68 -11.61
C ILE A 48 0.01 20.24 -11.33
N LYS A 49 -0.92 19.31 -11.18
CA LYS A 49 -0.64 17.94 -10.73
C LYS A 49 0.10 17.10 -11.78
N GLU A 50 -0.06 17.42 -13.06
CA GLU A 50 0.69 16.82 -14.17
C GLU A 50 2.19 17.16 -14.10
N ASP A 51 2.52 18.39 -13.74
CA ASP A 51 3.91 18.86 -13.62
C ASP A 51 4.66 18.27 -12.40
N VAL A 52 3.92 17.79 -11.40
CA VAL A 52 4.51 17.23 -10.19
C VAL A 52 4.72 15.72 -10.35
N ILE A 53 5.95 15.31 -10.67
CA ILE A 53 6.30 13.89 -10.85
C ILE A 53 6.32 13.15 -9.49
N PRO A 54 5.72 11.94 -9.39
CA PRO A 54 5.82 11.10 -8.21
C PRO A 54 7.28 10.73 -7.86
N LYS A 55 7.65 10.85 -6.57
CA LYS A 55 8.98 10.48 -6.10
C LYS A 55 9.08 8.97 -5.86
N ASN A 56 9.73 8.26 -6.77
CA ASN A 56 10.12 6.86 -6.58
C ASN A 56 11.27 6.76 -5.56
N ILE A 57 11.40 5.60 -4.91
CA ILE A 57 12.35 5.40 -3.79
C ILE A 57 13.28 4.23 -4.12
N LEU A 58 14.58 4.50 -4.12
CA LEU A 58 15.63 3.47 -4.17
C LEU A 58 16.22 3.30 -2.76
N MET A 59 16.15 2.08 -2.21
CA MET A 59 16.74 1.76 -0.90
C MET A 59 18.03 0.97 -1.08
N ILE A 60 19.15 1.55 -0.63
CA ILE A 60 20.48 0.92 -0.69
C ILE A 60 20.90 0.50 0.71
N GLY A 61 21.42 -0.73 0.84
CA GLY A 61 21.95 -1.25 2.10
C GLY A 61 22.12 -2.77 2.08
N PRO A 62 22.78 -3.37 3.09
CA PRO A 62 23.02 -4.81 3.13
C PRO A 62 21.73 -5.62 3.29
N THR A 63 21.80 -6.92 3.05
CA THR A 63 20.66 -7.83 3.29
C THR A 63 20.31 -7.85 4.79
N GLY A 64 19.04 -8.13 5.12
CA GLY A 64 18.59 -8.22 6.52
C GLY A 64 18.33 -6.90 7.26
N VAL A 65 18.74 -5.74 6.76
CA VAL A 65 18.57 -4.45 7.47
C VAL A 65 17.15 -3.86 7.49
N GLY A 66 16.15 -4.59 6.96
CA GLY A 66 14.74 -4.18 7.01
C GLY A 66 14.20 -3.42 5.79
N LYS A 67 14.91 -3.38 4.65
CA LYS A 67 14.43 -2.70 3.42
C LYS A 67 13.02 -3.16 2.99
N THR A 68 12.81 -4.47 2.90
CA THR A 68 11.51 -5.07 2.54
C THR A 68 10.45 -4.80 3.61
N GLU A 69 10.85 -4.82 4.88
CA GLU A 69 9.93 -4.60 6.00
C GLU A 69 9.43 -3.16 6.02
N ILE A 70 10.31 -2.19 5.77
CA ILE A 70 9.95 -0.78 5.60
C ILE A 70 8.87 -0.64 4.51
N ALA A 71 9.07 -1.23 3.32
CA ALA A 71 8.11 -1.14 2.22
C ALA A 71 6.75 -1.76 2.59
N LYS A 72 6.75 -2.93 3.23
CA LYS A 72 5.55 -3.62 3.70
C LYS A 72 4.78 -2.81 4.74
N ARG A 73 5.48 -2.20 5.71
CA ARG A 73 4.86 -1.36 6.75
C ARG A 73 4.28 -0.09 6.19
N VAL A 74 4.98 0.55 5.25
CA VAL A 74 4.47 1.73 4.54
C VAL A 74 3.15 1.42 3.85
N ALA A 75 3.06 0.34 3.07
CA ALA A 75 1.83 -0.04 2.38
C ALA A 75 0.66 -0.25 3.36
N LYS A 76 0.92 -0.89 4.52
CA LYS A 76 -0.08 -1.08 5.57
C LYS A 76 -0.58 0.24 6.17
N ILE A 77 0.30 1.23 6.39
CA ILE A 77 -0.10 2.54 6.95
C ILE A 77 -1.08 3.25 6.03
N VAL A 78 -0.79 3.25 4.72
CA VAL A 78 -1.59 3.96 3.71
C VAL A 78 -2.73 3.12 3.16
N ASN A 79 -2.92 1.90 3.67
CA ASN A 79 -3.91 0.93 3.18
C ASN A 79 -3.84 0.73 1.65
N ALA A 80 -2.63 0.59 1.12
CA ALA A 80 -2.40 0.38 -0.31
C ALA A 80 -2.13 -1.10 -0.62
N PRO A 81 -2.54 -1.59 -1.81
CA PRO A 81 -2.14 -2.90 -2.28
C PRO A 81 -0.62 -2.97 -2.41
N PHE A 82 -0.04 -4.14 -2.10
CA PHE A 82 1.40 -4.35 -2.06
C PHE A 82 1.77 -5.69 -2.68
N VAL A 83 2.74 -5.68 -3.58
CA VAL A 83 3.30 -6.88 -4.21
C VAL A 83 4.82 -6.84 -4.07
N LYS A 84 5.41 -7.96 -3.63
CA LYS A 84 6.86 -8.16 -3.64
C LYS A 84 7.24 -8.86 -4.93
N VAL A 85 8.08 -8.23 -5.75
CA VAL A 85 8.60 -8.80 -6.99
C VAL A 85 10.12 -8.91 -6.95
N GLU A 86 10.68 -9.87 -7.67
CA GLU A 86 12.13 -10.03 -7.86
C GLU A 86 12.45 -9.73 -9.32
N ALA A 87 13.22 -8.67 -9.57
CA ALA A 87 13.47 -8.16 -10.92
C ALA A 87 14.13 -9.19 -11.85
N THR A 88 14.98 -10.07 -11.31
CA THR A 88 15.68 -11.12 -12.07
C THR A 88 14.76 -12.19 -12.67
N LYS A 89 13.48 -12.22 -12.30
CA LYS A 89 12.48 -13.14 -12.85
C LYS A 89 11.82 -12.64 -14.15
N PHE A 90 12.10 -11.39 -14.54
CA PHE A 90 11.46 -10.75 -15.69
C PHE A 90 12.43 -10.66 -16.87
N THR A 91 11.91 -10.92 -18.07
CA THR A 91 12.63 -10.81 -19.33
C THR A 91 11.76 -10.04 -20.34
N GLU A 92 12.40 -9.37 -21.29
CA GLU A 92 11.73 -8.42 -22.21
C GLU A 92 10.77 -9.09 -23.20
N ILE A 93 10.98 -10.38 -23.52
CA ILE A 93 10.22 -11.11 -24.52
C ILE A 93 9.89 -12.48 -23.94
N GLY A 94 8.60 -12.73 -23.67
CA GLY A 94 8.05 -13.85 -22.91
C GLY A 94 8.25 -15.25 -23.48
N TYR A 95 9.39 -15.56 -24.08
CA TYR A 95 9.71 -16.90 -24.55
C TYR A 95 10.24 -17.79 -23.42
N VAL A 96 10.91 -17.21 -22.42
CA VAL A 96 11.37 -17.90 -21.20
C VAL A 96 11.42 -16.88 -20.05
N GLY A 97 10.31 -16.61 -19.35
CA GLY A 97 10.28 -15.68 -18.21
C GLY A 97 8.90 -15.13 -17.86
N ARG A 98 8.77 -14.44 -16.72
CA ARG A 98 7.56 -13.67 -16.39
C ARG A 98 7.59 -12.34 -17.13
N ASP A 99 6.44 -11.96 -17.68
CA ASP A 99 6.21 -10.67 -18.32
C ASP A 99 6.04 -9.54 -17.27
N VAL A 100 6.57 -8.35 -17.54
CA VAL A 100 6.50 -7.17 -16.66
C VAL A 100 5.06 -6.73 -16.42
N GLU A 101 4.14 -6.92 -17.37
CA GLU A 101 2.72 -6.60 -17.15
C GLU A 101 2.10 -7.46 -16.04
N SER A 102 2.67 -8.64 -15.76
CA SER A 102 2.21 -9.47 -14.65
C SER A 102 2.37 -8.77 -13.29
N ILE A 103 3.31 -7.83 -13.13
CA ILE A 103 3.45 -7.03 -11.90
C ILE A 103 2.19 -6.20 -11.66
N ILE A 104 1.67 -5.59 -12.72
CA ILE A 104 0.46 -4.76 -12.65
C ILE A 104 -0.78 -5.62 -12.43
N ARG A 105 -0.87 -6.78 -13.09
CA ARG A 105 -1.94 -7.75 -12.89
C ARG A 105 -1.98 -8.28 -11.45
N ASP A 106 -0.83 -8.63 -10.89
CA ASP A 106 -0.71 -9.07 -9.49
C ASP A 106 -1.14 -7.95 -8.52
N LEU A 107 -0.71 -6.70 -8.76
CA LEU A 107 -1.07 -5.55 -7.93
C LEU A 107 -2.58 -5.24 -7.98
N ALA A 108 -3.17 -5.27 -9.17
CA ALA A 108 -4.60 -5.06 -9.38
C ALA A 108 -5.43 -6.15 -8.69
N SER A 109 -5.00 -7.41 -8.78
CA SER A 109 -5.67 -8.54 -8.13
C SER A 109 -5.69 -8.41 -6.61
N VAL A 110 -4.55 -8.02 -6.01
CA VAL A 110 -4.47 -7.74 -4.56
C VAL A 110 -5.36 -6.57 -4.16
N GLY A 111 -5.40 -5.50 -4.98
CA GLY A 111 -6.27 -4.36 -4.76
C GLY A 111 -7.76 -4.74 -4.80
N TYR A 112 -8.16 -5.54 -5.78
CA TYR A 112 -9.52 -6.03 -5.93
C TYR A 112 -9.96 -6.87 -4.72
N GLU A 113 -9.17 -7.87 -4.32
CA GLU A 113 -9.51 -8.71 -3.17
C GLU A 113 -9.59 -7.91 -1.86
N THR A 114 -8.73 -6.91 -1.70
CA THR A 114 -8.77 -6.00 -0.55
C THR A 114 -10.07 -5.20 -0.53
N ALA A 115 -10.48 -4.62 -1.67
CA ALA A 115 -11.71 -3.85 -1.78
C ALA A 115 -12.96 -4.72 -1.58
N LYS A 116 -12.98 -5.90 -2.22
CA LYS A 116 -14.05 -6.88 -2.09
C LYS A 116 -14.26 -7.30 -0.64
N THR A 117 -13.18 -7.61 0.09
CA THR A 117 -13.25 -7.98 1.51
C THR A 117 -13.84 -6.83 2.35
N GLN A 118 -13.39 -5.59 2.10
CA GLN A 118 -13.92 -4.42 2.82
C GLN A 118 -15.40 -4.17 2.55
N GLU A 119 -15.89 -4.40 1.32
CA GLU A 119 -17.33 -4.27 1.02
C GLU A 119 -18.14 -5.40 1.64
N LEU A 120 -17.63 -6.65 1.62
CA LEU A 120 -18.27 -7.79 2.27
C LEU A 120 -18.45 -7.56 3.77
N GLU A 121 -17.42 -7.04 4.46
CA GLU A 121 -17.50 -6.72 5.89
C GLU A 121 -18.58 -5.67 6.21
N LYS A 122 -18.86 -4.73 5.30
CA LYS A 122 -19.92 -3.73 5.50
C LYS A 122 -21.32 -4.30 5.39
N VAL A 123 -21.53 -5.25 4.48
CA VAL A 123 -22.85 -5.84 4.22
C VAL A 123 -23.15 -7.04 5.12
N TYR A 124 -22.12 -7.67 5.68
CA TYR A 124 -22.24 -8.86 6.53
C TYR A 124 -23.26 -8.72 7.67
N PRO A 125 -23.26 -7.63 8.48
CA PRO A 125 -24.20 -7.49 9.59
C PRO A 125 -25.66 -7.39 9.14
N GLN A 126 -25.93 -6.84 7.94
CA GLN A 126 -27.27 -6.78 7.39
C GLN A 126 -27.69 -8.14 6.85
N ALA A 127 -26.79 -8.82 6.14
CA ALA A 127 -27.02 -10.17 5.64
C ALA A 127 -27.32 -11.16 6.77
N GLU A 128 -26.58 -11.07 7.88
CA GLU A 128 -26.79 -11.89 9.09
C GLU A 128 -28.19 -11.67 9.69
N LYS A 129 -28.62 -10.42 9.85
CA LYS A 129 -29.96 -10.09 10.36
C LYS A 129 -31.07 -10.66 9.47
N ILE A 130 -30.93 -10.52 8.15
CA ILE A 130 -31.91 -11.04 7.18
C ILE A 130 -31.96 -12.57 7.24
N ALA A 131 -30.80 -13.22 7.31
CA ALA A 131 -30.72 -14.67 7.43
C ALA A 131 -31.37 -15.17 8.73
N MET A 132 -31.13 -14.49 9.86
CA MET A 132 -31.68 -14.87 11.16
C MET A 132 -33.20 -14.70 11.22
N SER A 133 -33.75 -13.62 10.64
CA SER A 133 -35.20 -13.44 10.51
C SER A 133 -35.84 -14.61 9.75
N ARG A 134 -35.26 -15.00 8.60
CA ARG A 134 -35.78 -16.11 7.80
C ARG A 134 -35.77 -17.46 8.52
N ILE A 135 -34.83 -17.68 9.43
CA ILE A 135 -34.75 -18.92 10.22
C ILE A 135 -35.81 -18.94 11.32
N LEU A 136 -36.10 -17.79 11.94
CA LEU A 136 -37.08 -17.68 13.02
C LEU A 136 -38.54 -17.71 12.54
N ASP A 137 -38.78 -17.43 11.26
CA ASP A 137 -40.11 -17.49 10.62
C ASP A 137 -40.51 -18.93 10.17
N ILE A 138 -39.71 -19.95 10.52
CA ILE A 138 -39.97 -21.40 10.28
C ILE A 138 -40.32 -22.06 11.60
#